data_AF-A0A4U3A0W6-F1
#
_entry.id   AF-A0A4U3A0W6-F1
#
_cell.length_a   1.000
_cell.length_b   1.000
_cell.length_c   1.000
_cell.angle_alpha   90.00
_cell.angle_beta   90.00
_cell.angle_gamma   90.00
#
_symmetry.space_group_name_H-M   'P 1'
#
loop_
_entity.id
_entity.type
_entity.pdbx_description
1 polymer ?
#
loop_
_entity_poly.entity_id
_entity_poly.type
_entity_poly.pdbx_seq_one_letter_code
_entity_poly.pdbx_strand_id
1 'polypeptide(L)'
;MSHIQFARNTLIVPGEDGMTRSISLKGEDTKQLYKYYKMIPEPVRPRQYTDNPLFIAFDFNRGTYRWVYENDAPKALSEVAIQKMIRLEVKRAELNRRISAQQMRNTFILRLIKLGISEDELVSRMGFKTKISLKRYYQYLQ
;
A
#
# COMPACT_ATOMS: atom_id res chain seq x y z
N MET A 1 5.40 -2.11 -12.95
CA MET A 1 4.99 -3.31 -12.21
C MET A 1 6.17 -4.20 -11.81
N SER A 2 7.38 -3.65 -11.67
CA SER A 2 8.57 -4.40 -11.21
C SER A 2 8.54 -4.72 -9.71
N HIS A 3 7.81 -3.92 -8.93
CA HIS A 3 7.81 -4.00 -7.46
C HIS A 3 6.96 -5.11 -6.84
N ILE A 4 5.97 -5.67 -7.55
CA ILE A 4 5.11 -6.75 -7.05
C ILE A 4 5.53 -8.08 -7.66
N GLN A 5 5.81 -9.06 -6.82
CA GLN A 5 6.19 -10.41 -7.21
C GLN A 5 5.13 -11.40 -6.76
N PHE A 6 4.07 -11.56 -7.57
CA PHE A 6 2.91 -12.41 -7.23
C PHE A 6 3.32 -13.85 -6.87
N ALA A 7 4.24 -14.46 -7.62
CA ALA A 7 4.69 -15.83 -7.36
C ALA A 7 5.43 -16.00 -6.02
N ARG A 8 6.02 -14.92 -5.49
CA ARG A 8 6.81 -14.94 -4.25
C ARG A 8 6.05 -14.36 -3.06
N ASN A 9 4.81 -13.90 -3.26
CA ASN A 9 4.05 -13.15 -2.25
C ASN A 9 4.82 -11.96 -1.68
N THR A 10 5.58 -11.25 -2.53
CA THR A 10 6.48 -10.19 -2.08
C THR A 10 6.14 -8.87 -2.75
N LEU A 11 6.05 -7.81 -1.94
CA LEU A 11 5.98 -6.43 -2.40
C LEU A 11 7.27 -5.69 -2.01
N ILE A 12 7.98 -5.21 -3.02
CA ILE A 12 9.16 -4.37 -2.88
C ILE A 12 8.71 -2.92 -2.76
N VAL A 13 9.18 -2.21 -1.73
CA VAL A 13 8.91 -0.78 -1.56
C VAL A 13 10.23 -0.03 -1.54
N PRO A 14 10.53 0.76 -2.58
CA PRO A 14 11.71 1.62 -2.58
C PRO A 14 11.56 2.70 -1.50
N GLY A 15 12.63 2.93 -0.73
CA GLY A 15 12.73 4.04 0.21
C GLY A 15 13.31 5.28 -0.44
N GLU A 16 13.05 6.45 0.14
CA GLU A 16 13.58 7.74 -0.35
C GLU A 16 15.12 7.80 -0.30
N ASP A 17 15.74 7.13 0.68
CA ASP A 17 17.20 7.07 0.82
C ASP A 17 17.85 5.92 0.01
N GLY A 18 17.14 5.33 -0.95
CA GLY A 18 17.61 4.16 -1.73
C GLY A 18 17.48 2.82 -0.99
N MET A 19 17.23 2.83 0.31
CA MET A 19 16.98 1.62 1.10
C MET A 19 15.65 0.98 0.72
N THR A 20 15.74 -0.15 0.01
CA THR A 20 14.57 -0.90 -0.45
C THR A 20 14.13 -1.90 0.62
N ARG A 21 12.83 -1.95 0.91
CA ARG A 21 12.27 -2.94 1.84
C ARG A 21 11.39 -3.95 1.12
N SER A 22 11.41 -5.18 1.63
CA SER A 22 10.59 -6.28 1.15
C SER A 22 9.48 -6.56 2.16
N ILE A 23 8.23 -6.57 1.69
CA ILE A 23 7.06 -6.89 2.49
C ILE A 23 6.53 -8.25 2.03
N SER A 24 6.48 -9.21 2.95
CA SER A 24 5.80 -10.49 2.72
C SER A 24 4.29 -10.30 2.84
N LEU A 25 3.58 -10.68 1.80
CA LEU A 25 2.13 -10.65 1.70
C LEU A 25 1.57 -12.01 2.12
N LYS A 26 0.38 -12.02 2.72
CA LYS A 26 -0.35 -13.29 2.88
C LYS A 26 -0.80 -13.76 1.50
N GLY A 27 -0.93 -15.09 1.33
CA GLY A 27 -1.40 -15.66 0.07
C GLY A 27 -2.78 -15.12 -0.35
N GLU A 28 -3.65 -14.83 0.60
CA GLU A 28 -4.96 -14.20 0.36
C GLU A 28 -4.84 -12.77 -0.18
N ASP A 29 -3.95 -11.96 0.39
CA ASP A 29 -3.68 -10.60 -0.07
C ASP A 29 -3.13 -10.62 -1.51
N THR A 30 -2.20 -11.53 -1.80
CA THR A 30 -1.65 -11.72 -3.16
C THR A 30 -2.75 -12.12 -4.15
N LYS A 31 -3.64 -13.04 -3.78
CA LYS A 31 -4.77 -13.45 -4.62
C LYS A 31 -5.70 -12.27 -4.92
N GLN A 32 -6.01 -11.46 -3.90
CA GLN A 32 -6.86 -10.28 -4.07
C GLN A 32 -6.20 -9.23 -4.98
N LEU A 33 -4.89 -8.98 -4.82
CA LEU A 33 -4.14 -8.09 -5.70
C LEU A 33 -4.09 -8.61 -7.15
N TYR A 34 -3.91 -9.91 -7.33
CA TYR A 34 -3.90 -10.53 -8.66
C TYR A 34 -5.28 -10.47 -9.33
N LYS A 35 -6.36 -10.67 -8.56
CA LYS A 35 -7.73 -10.49 -9.04
C LYS A 35 -7.97 -9.06 -9.52
N TYR A 36 -7.56 -8.06 -8.73
CA TYR A 36 -7.60 -6.66 -9.14
C TYR A 36 -6.82 -6.44 -10.44
N TYR A 37 -5.60 -6.95 -10.54
CA TYR A 37 -4.76 -6.82 -11.73
C TYR A 37 -5.42 -7.42 -12.98
N LYS A 38 -6.04 -8.59 -12.85
CA LYS A 38 -6.73 -9.28 -13.96
C LYS A 38 -8.05 -8.61 -14.36
N MET A 39 -8.70 -7.89 -13.45
CA MET A 39 -9.92 -7.13 -13.73
C MET A 39 -9.66 -5.95 -14.67
N ILE A 40 -8.44 -5.43 -14.72
CA ILE A 40 -8.07 -4.35 -15.64
C ILE A 40 -8.01 -4.92 -17.07
N PRO A 41 -8.71 -4.33 -18.06
CA PRO A 41 -8.64 -4.75 -19.46
C PRO A 41 -7.21 -4.69 -19.99
N GLU A 42 -6.82 -5.68 -20.78
CA GLU A 42 -5.46 -5.84 -21.30
C GLU A 42 -4.88 -4.58 -21.99
N PRO A 43 -5.63 -3.82 -22.81
CA PRO A 43 -5.10 -2.63 -23.47
C PRO A 43 -4.62 -1.53 -22.52
N VAL A 44 -5.19 -1.47 -21.30
CA VAL A 44 -4.88 -0.45 -20.28
C VAL A 44 -4.24 -1.05 -19.03
N ARG A 45 -3.92 -2.34 -19.07
CA ARG A 45 -3.33 -3.07 -17.95
C ARG A 45 -1.87 -2.67 -17.75
N PRO A 46 -1.42 -2.45 -16.50
CA PRO A 46 0.00 -2.24 -16.22
C PRO A 46 0.84 -3.39 -16.79
N ARG A 47 1.78 -3.05 -17.68
CA ARG A 47 2.70 -4.03 -18.27
C ARG A 47 3.60 -4.59 -17.17
N GLN A 48 3.81 -5.91 -17.17
CA GLN A 48 4.71 -6.55 -16.19
C GLN A 48 6.16 -6.14 -16.45
N TYR A 49 6.98 -6.16 -15.40
CA TYR A 49 8.42 -5.85 -15.47
C TYR A 49 8.76 -4.42 -15.97
N THR A 50 7.80 -3.51 -16.03
CA THR A 50 8.04 -2.08 -16.32
C THR A 50 7.95 -1.23 -15.05
N ASP A 51 8.01 0.10 -15.19
CA ASP A 51 7.74 1.05 -14.09
C ASP A 51 6.26 1.42 -13.94
N ASN A 52 5.36 0.76 -14.69
CA ASN A 52 3.92 1.05 -14.61
C ASN A 52 3.41 0.88 -13.17
N PRO A 53 2.52 1.75 -12.69
CA PRO A 53 1.98 1.65 -11.34
C PRO A 53 1.11 0.39 -11.14
N LEU A 54 1.10 -0.14 -9.93
CA LEU A 54 0.20 -1.23 -9.53
C LEU A 54 -1.25 -0.74 -9.46
N PHE A 55 -1.48 0.33 -8.71
CA PHE A 55 -2.80 0.94 -8.57
C PHE A 55 -2.97 2.04 -9.62
N ILE A 56 -3.95 1.88 -10.50
CA ILE A 56 -4.21 2.80 -11.61
C ILE A 56 -5.53 3.54 -11.43
N ALA A 57 -5.58 4.78 -11.91
CA ALA A 57 -6.74 5.65 -11.78
C ALA A 57 -7.83 5.25 -12.78
N PHE A 58 -9.05 5.07 -12.28
CA PHE A 58 -10.24 4.85 -13.10
C PHE A 58 -10.98 6.17 -13.36
N ASP A 59 -11.49 6.34 -14.58
CA ASP A 59 -12.34 7.46 -14.96
C ASP A 59 -13.80 6.99 -15.10
N PHE A 60 -14.62 7.34 -14.10
CA PHE A 60 -16.02 6.94 -14.06
C PHE A 60 -16.85 7.54 -15.20
N ASN A 61 -16.49 8.71 -15.72
CA ASN A 61 -17.24 9.35 -16.81
C ASN A 61 -16.96 8.65 -18.14
N ARG A 62 -15.73 8.16 -18.34
CA ARG A 62 -15.33 7.44 -19.57
C ARG A 62 -15.50 5.92 -19.48
N GLY A 63 -15.81 5.39 -18.30
CA GLY A 63 -15.94 3.95 -18.06
C GLY A 63 -14.64 3.16 -18.29
N THR A 64 -13.49 3.82 -18.18
CA THR A 64 -12.18 3.19 -18.46
C THR A 64 -11.07 3.78 -17.59
N TYR A 65 -9.89 3.16 -17.63
CA TYR A 65 -8.72 3.62 -16.91
C TYR A 65 -8.04 4.79 -17.60
N ARG A 66 -7.46 5.70 -16.81
CA ARG A 66 -6.75 6.86 -17.33
C ARG A 66 -5.39 6.46 -17.89
N TRP A 67 -5.06 7.04 -19.03
CA TRP A 67 -3.77 6.87 -19.70
C TRP A 67 -2.99 8.19 -19.70
N VAL A 68 -1.68 8.12 -19.52
CA VAL A 68 -0.73 9.22 -19.68
C VAL A 68 -0.01 8.99 -21.00
N TYR A 69 -0.37 9.75 -22.03
CA TYR A 69 0.12 9.52 -23.39
C TYR A 69 1.60 9.90 -23.54
N GLU A 70 2.07 10.88 -22.78
CA GLU A 70 3.46 11.32 -22.77
C GLU A 70 4.42 10.20 -22.35
N ASN A 71 3.96 9.32 -21.45
CA ASN A 71 4.76 8.24 -20.89
C ASN A 71 4.37 6.84 -21.41
N ASP A 72 3.43 6.76 -22.35
CA ASP A 72 2.77 5.51 -22.80
C ASP A 72 2.43 4.56 -21.63
N ALA A 73 1.78 5.09 -20.59
CA ALA A 73 1.55 4.34 -19.35
C ALA A 73 0.20 4.66 -18.70
N PRO A 74 -0.40 3.71 -17.96
CA PRO A 74 -1.60 3.98 -17.21
C PRO A 74 -1.29 4.95 -16.06
N LYS A 75 -2.22 5.88 -15.81
CA LYS A 75 -2.06 6.89 -14.76
C LYS A 75 -2.14 6.25 -13.38
N ALA A 76 -1.17 6.53 -12.53
CA ALA A 76 -1.18 6.07 -11.15
C ALA A 76 -2.39 6.61 -10.37
N LEU A 77 -2.94 5.79 -9.48
CA LEU A 77 -3.91 6.23 -8.49
C LEU A 77 -3.23 7.17 -7.49
N SER A 78 -3.79 8.37 -7.28
CA SER A 78 -3.17 9.36 -6.40
C SER A 78 -3.39 9.04 -4.92
N GLU A 79 -2.48 9.51 -4.08
CA GLU A 79 -2.62 9.38 -2.62
C GLU A 79 -3.93 10.01 -2.12
N VAL A 80 -4.27 11.19 -2.64
CA VAL A 80 -5.53 11.88 -2.30
C VAL A 80 -6.75 11.02 -2.64
N ALA A 81 -6.72 10.30 -3.77
CA ALA A 81 -7.79 9.38 -4.15
C ALA A 81 -7.88 8.21 -3.16
N ILE A 82 -6.75 7.61 -2.76
CA ILE A 82 -6.71 6.53 -1.75
C ILE A 82 -7.25 7.04 -0.41
N GLN A 83 -6.83 8.23 0.05
CA GLN A 83 -7.35 8.82 1.28
C GLN A 83 -8.86 9.05 1.21
N LYS A 84 -9.39 9.50 0.06
CA LYS A 84 -10.83 9.66 -0.16
C LYS A 84 -11.54 8.30 -0.14
N MET A 85 -10.99 7.28 -0.79
CA MET A 85 -11.53 5.92 -0.77
C MET A 85 -11.61 5.36 0.65
N ILE A 86 -10.55 5.49 1.45
CA ILE A 86 -10.56 5.06 2.87
C ILE A 86 -11.69 5.75 3.63
N ARG A 87 -11.86 7.08 3.48
CA ARG A 87 -12.95 7.81 4.15
C ARG A 87 -14.34 7.30 3.75
N LEU A 88 -14.52 6.97 2.47
CA LEU A 88 -15.78 6.41 1.98
C LEU A 88 -16.05 5.01 2.55
N GLU A 89 -15.05 4.14 2.60
CA GLU A 89 -15.19 2.81 3.20
C GLU A 89 -15.49 2.88 4.71
N VAL A 90 -14.87 3.81 5.42
CA VAL A 90 -15.16 4.04 6.85
C VAL A 90 -16.61 4.47 7.07
N LYS A 91 -17.13 5.36 6.19
CA LYS A 91 -18.53 5.78 6.23
C LYS A 91 -19.47 4.62 5.91
N ARG A 92 -19.14 3.80 4.90
CA ARG A 92 -19.92 2.61 4.51
C ARG A 92 -19.97 1.55 5.60
N ALA A 93 -18.90 1.43 6.37
CA ALA A 93 -18.80 0.52 7.51
C ALA A 93 -19.45 1.08 8.79
N GLU A 94 -20.11 2.25 8.73
CA GLU A 94 -20.81 2.88 9.87
C GLU A 94 -19.92 3.06 11.12
N LEU A 95 -18.63 3.26 10.90
CA LEU A 95 -17.68 3.42 11.99
C LEU A 95 -17.79 4.84 12.55
N ASN A 96 -18.16 4.95 13.83
CA ASN A 96 -18.28 6.22 14.57
C ASN A 96 -16.92 6.90 14.87
N ARG A 97 -15.87 6.60 14.09
CA ARG A 97 -14.55 7.20 14.21
C ARG A 97 -13.93 7.42 12.84
N ARG A 98 -13.17 8.51 12.72
CA ARG A 98 -12.32 8.74 11.56
C ARG A 98 -11.19 7.71 11.55
N ILE A 99 -11.02 7.01 10.43
CA ILE A 99 -9.86 6.15 10.15
C ILE A 99 -9.13 6.69 8.91
N SER A 100 -7.83 6.86 9.04
CA SER A 100 -6.91 7.25 7.97
C SER A 100 -5.85 6.16 7.74
N ALA A 101 -5.13 6.26 6.61
CA ALA A 101 -3.97 5.40 6.33
C ALA A 101 -2.93 5.46 7.47
N GLN A 102 -2.70 6.65 8.05
CA GLN A 102 -1.80 6.82 9.19
C GLN A 102 -2.31 6.07 10.43
N GLN A 103 -3.61 6.12 10.73
CA GLN A 103 -4.18 5.38 11.86
C GLN A 103 -4.11 3.87 11.64
N MET A 104 -4.32 3.39 10.41
CA MET A 104 -4.12 1.98 10.06
C MET A 104 -2.66 1.55 10.29
N ARG A 105 -1.69 2.35 9.83
CA ARG A 105 -0.26 2.11 10.06
C ARG A 105 0.09 2.12 11.54
N ASN A 106 -0.39 3.09 12.31
CA ASN A 106 -0.16 3.15 13.75
C ASN A 106 -0.74 1.93 14.46
N THR A 107 -1.96 1.51 14.10
CA THR A 107 -2.61 0.31 14.64
C THR A 107 -1.79 -0.95 14.34
N PHE A 108 -1.26 -1.07 13.14
CA PHE A 108 -0.38 -2.17 12.76
C PHE A 108 0.88 -2.23 13.62
N ILE A 109 1.56 -1.09 13.82
CA ILE A 109 2.77 -1.01 14.66
C ILE A 109 2.45 -1.40 16.11
N LEU A 110 1.38 -0.86 16.68
CA LEU A 110 0.96 -1.18 18.05
C LEU A 110 0.66 -2.68 18.22
N ARG A 111 0.07 -3.32 17.22
CA ARG A 111 -0.15 -4.78 17.24
C ARG A 111 1.17 -5.55 17.24
N LEU A 112 2.14 -5.14 16.42
CA LEU A 112 3.45 -5.80 16.41
C LEU A 112 4.19 -5.64 17.74
N ILE A 113 4.11 -4.47 18.38
CA ILE A 113 4.66 -4.25 19.73
C ILE A 113 4.00 -5.21 20.74
N LYS A 114 2.67 -5.32 20.72
CA LYS A 114 1.93 -6.25 21.60
C LYS A 114 2.26 -7.73 21.36
N LEU A 115 2.70 -8.08 20.16
CA LEU A 115 3.17 -9.44 19.82
C LEU A 115 4.62 -9.70 20.24
N GLY A 116 5.30 -8.73 20.87
CA GLY A 116 6.68 -8.89 21.35
C GLY A 116 7.74 -8.85 20.25
N ILE A 117 7.42 -8.29 19.07
CA ILE A 117 8.42 -8.09 18.01
C ILE A 117 9.51 -7.14 18.52
N SER A 118 10.78 -7.48 18.26
CA SER A 118 11.92 -6.68 18.69
C SER A 118 11.93 -5.28 18.05
N GLU A 119 12.50 -4.29 18.76
CA GLU A 119 12.58 -2.93 18.23
C GLU A 119 13.39 -2.84 16.93
N ASP A 120 14.49 -3.59 16.82
CA ASP A 120 15.32 -3.63 15.60
C ASP A 120 14.53 -4.17 14.41
N GLU A 121 13.75 -5.22 14.64
CA GLU A 121 12.87 -5.78 13.62
C GLU A 121 11.72 -4.82 13.25
N LEU A 122 11.14 -4.12 14.22
CA LEU A 122 10.12 -3.09 13.97
C LEU A 122 10.68 -1.94 13.13
N VAL A 123 11.87 -1.43 13.48
CA VAL A 123 12.54 -0.35 12.74
C VAL A 123 12.74 -0.77 11.28
N SER A 124 13.27 -1.98 11.06
CA SER A 124 13.50 -2.52 9.72
C SER A 124 12.19 -2.73 8.94
N ARG A 125 11.22 -3.45 9.52
CA ARG A 125 9.93 -3.77 8.87
C ARG A 125 9.12 -2.52 8.54
N MET A 126 9.16 -1.50 9.40
CA MET A 126 8.42 -0.26 9.19
C MET A 126 9.17 0.76 8.34
N GLY A 127 10.48 0.57 8.11
CA GLY A 127 11.32 1.54 7.42
C GLY A 127 11.51 2.82 8.25
N PHE A 128 11.69 2.69 9.57
CA PHE A 128 12.14 3.80 10.39
C PHE A 128 13.67 3.92 10.32
N LYS A 129 14.19 5.16 10.43
CA LYS A 129 15.65 5.39 10.50
C LYS A 129 16.23 5.05 11.86
N THR A 130 15.46 5.26 12.93
CA THR A 130 15.92 5.13 14.32
C THR A 130 14.83 4.59 15.24
N LYS A 131 15.26 3.96 16.35
CA LYS A 131 14.38 3.47 17.44
C LYS A 131 13.59 4.59 18.12
N ILE A 132 14.07 5.83 18.08
CA ILE A 132 13.38 7.01 18.64
C ILE A 132 11.97 7.15 18.04
N SER A 133 11.81 6.78 16.76
CA SER A 133 10.50 6.79 16.08
C SER A 133 9.45 5.89 16.75
N LEU A 134 9.90 4.89 17.53
CA LEU A 134 9.03 3.96 18.24
C LEU A 134 8.51 4.51 19.58
N LYS A 135 9.19 5.49 20.18
CA LYS A 135 8.90 6.03 21.52
C LYS A 135 7.42 6.40 21.71
N ARG A 136 6.83 7.07 20.71
CA ARG A 136 5.42 7.49 20.75
C ARG A 136 4.42 6.33 20.87
N TYR A 137 4.76 5.15 20.35
CA TYR A 137 3.86 3.99 20.40
C TYR A 137 3.95 3.29 21.75
N TYR A 138 5.15 3.18 22.33
CA TYR A 138 5.32 2.66 23.67
C TYR A 138 4.67 3.57 24.73
N GLN A 139 4.84 4.89 24.60
CA GLN A 139 4.17 5.86 25.48
C GLN A 139 2.64 5.78 25.39
N TYR A 140 2.08 5.45 24.22
CA TYR A 140 0.64 5.27 24.06
C TYR A 140 0.10 3.98 24.69
N LEU A 141 0.97 2.97 24.90
CA LEU A 141 0.58 1.69 25.50
C LEU A 141 0.71 1.66 27.02
N GLN A 142 1.40 2.64 27.61
CA GLN A 142 1.44 2.90 29.05
C GLN A 142 0.11 3.48 29.51
#